data_AF-A0A5Q4EEA7-F1
#
_entry.id   AF-A0A5Q4EEA7-F1
#
_cell.length_a   1.000
_cell.length_b   1.000
_cell.length_c   1.000
_cell.angle_alpha   90.00
_cell.angle_beta   90.00
_cell.angle_gamma   90.00
#
_symmetry.space_group_name_H-M   'P 1'
#
loop_
_entity.id
_entity.type
_entity.pdbx_description
1 polymer ?
#
loop_
_entity_poly.entity_id
_entity_poly.type
_entity_poly.pdbx_seq_one_letter_code
_entity_poly.pdbx_strand_id
1 'polypeptide(L)'
;MKYIWKNSKYFLFTIFFTMMSLIAQSQAPTHIPREQTRPVDFLESTENIVFFIVIPVLIVILYLVWRRNLKKQREEEEKNQ
;
A
#
# COMPACT_ATOMS: atom_id res chain seq x y z
N MET A 1 -33.19 -6.94 2.55
CA MET A 1 -32.06 -6.37 1.76
C MET A 1 -31.38 -5.19 2.49
N LYS A 2 -30.86 -5.38 3.72
CA LYS A 2 -30.20 -4.30 4.50
C LYS A 2 -28.68 -4.50 4.68
N TYR A 3 -28.11 -5.58 4.14
CA TYR A 3 -26.71 -5.97 4.38
C TYR A 3 -25.70 -5.41 3.35
N ILE A 4 -26.15 -4.86 2.22
CA ILE A 4 -25.27 -4.37 1.15
C ILE A 4 -24.53 -3.08 1.56
N TRP A 5 -25.10 -2.29 2.49
CA TRP A 5 -24.56 -0.98 2.85
C TRP A 5 -23.51 -0.96 3.97
N LYS A 6 -23.28 -2.08 4.67
CA LYS A 6 -22.32 -2.11 5.79
C LYS A 6 -20.87 -1.91 5.33
N ASN A 7 -20.56 -2.31 4.10
CA ASN A 7 -19.21 -2.22 3.50
C ASN A 7 -19.13 -1.20 2.34
N SER A 8 -20.12 -0.32 2.20
CA SER A 8 -20.23 0.62 1.07
C SER A 8 -18.98 1.49 0.88
N LYS A 9 -18.28 1.83 1.98
CA LYS A 9 -17.02 2.59 1.95
C LYS A 9 -15.88 1.81 1.28
N TYR A 10 -15.79 0.50 1.51
CA TYR A 10 -14.78 -0.35 0.88
C TYR A 10 -15.08 -0.59 -0.60
N PHE A 11 -16.37 -0.66 -0.96
CA PHE A 11 -16.81 -0.79 -2.34
C PHE A 11 -16.45 0.44 -3.18
N LEU A 12 -16.74 1.64 -2.67
CA LEU A 12 -16.36 2.90 -3.33
C LEU A 12 -14.83 3.05 -3.46
N PHE A 13 -14.09 2.62 -2.43
CA PHE A 13 -12.63 2.62 -2.45
C PHE A 13 -12.07 1.69 -3.54
N THR A 14 -12.62 0.48 -3.69
CA THR A 14 -12.18 -0.46 -4.75
C THR A 14 -12.48 0.05 -6.15
N ILE A 15 -13.63 0.69 -6.37
CA ILE A 15 -13.98 1.29 -7.66
C ILE A 15 -13.04 2.45 -7.99
N PHE A 16 -12.77 3.32 -7.02
CA PHE A 16 -11.86 4.45 -7.20
C PHE A 16 -10.45 4.00 -7.61
N PHE A 17 -9.89 3.01 -6.91
CA PHE A 17 -8.57 2.45 -7.25
C PHE A 17 -8.54 1.77 -8.62
N THR A 18 -9.61 1.06 -8.99
CA THR A 18 -9.72 0.42 -10.31
C THR A 18 -9.77 1.47 -11.43
N MET A 19 -10.52 2.55 -11.23
CA MET A 19 -10.63 3.65 -12.19
C MET A 19 -9.31 4.43 -12.33
N MET A 20 -8.58 4.67 -11.24
CA MET A 20 -7.24 5.28 -11.31
C MET A 20 -6.26 4.44 -12.14
N SER A 21 -6.28 3.12 -11.98
CA SER A 21 -5.42 2.21 -12.76
C SER A 21 -5.72 2.29 -14.27
N LEU A 22 -6.99 2.36 -14.65
CA LEU A 22 -7.42 2.49 -16.05
C LEU A 22 -6.98 3.82 -16.70
N ILE A 23 -7.05 4.93 -15.97
CA ILE A 23 -6.64 6.25 -16.47
C ILE A 23 -5.12 6.34 -16.67
N ALA A 24 -4.33 5.66 -15.82
CA ALA A 24 -2.88 5.63 -15.94
C ALA A 24 -2.40 4.94 -17.24
N GLN A 25 -3.17 4.00 -17.79
CA GLN A 25 -2.82 3.25 -19.00
C GLN A 25 -3.18 3.99 -20.31
N SER A 26 -4.07 4.99 -20.26
CA SER A 26 -4.61 5.63 -21.47
C SER A 26 -3.86 6.89 -21.94
N GLN A 27 -2.91 7.41 -21.15
CA GLN A 27 -2.20 8.66 -21.44
C GLN A 27 -0.85 8.46 -22.16
N ALA A 28 -0.65 7.33 -22.84
CA ALA A 28 0.59 7.10 -23.55
C ALA A 28 0.58 7.84 -24.91
N PRO A 29 1.51 8.80 -25.14
CA PRO A 29 1.54 9.57 -26.39
C PRO A 29 1.80 8.68 -27.60
N THR A 30 0.99 8.81 -28.64
CA THR A 30 1.05 7.97 -29.85
C THR A 30 2.18 8.36 -30.81
N HIS A 31 2.69 9.60 -30.71
CA HIS A 31 3.60 10.19 -31.70
C HIS A 31 5.00 10.52 -31.19
N ILE A 32 5.30 10.20 -29.93
CA ILE A 32 6.64 10.38 -29.36
C ILE A 32 7.26 8.99 -29.23
N PRO A 33 8.50 8.77 -29.73
CA PRO A 33 9.21 7.52 -29.47
C PRO A 33 9.30 7.36 -27.96
N ARG A 34 8.68 6.30 -27.43
CA ARG A 34 8.86 5.96 -26.02
C ARG A 34 10.35 5.68 -25.85
N GLU A 35 11.00 6.37 -24.92
CA GLU A 35 12.28 5.88 -24.44
C GLU A 35 12.07 4.41 -24.08
N GLN A 36 12.94 3.53 -24.59
CA GLN A 36 12.98 2.14 -24.15
C GLN A 36 13.58 2.07 -22.75
N THR A 37 13.07 2.90 -21.83
CA THR A 37 13.33 2.78 -20.42
C THR A 37 12.85 1.40 -20.05
N ARG A 38 13.82 0.49 -19.93
CA ARG A 38 13.55 -0.85 -19.42
C ARG A 38 12.80 -0.65 -18.10
N PRO A 39 11.71 -1.40 -17.86
CA PRO A 39 11.02 -1.32 -16.59
C PRO A 39 12.06 -1.49 -15.48
N VAL A 40 11.95 -0.67 -14.43
CA VAL A 40 12.87 -0.73 -13.29
C VAL A 40 12.89 -2.16 -12.79
N ASP A 41 14.04 -2.81 -12.93
CA ASP A 41 14.22 -4.15 -12.40
C ASP A 41 14.53 -4.02 -10.91
N PHE A 42 13.58 -4.50 -10.10
CA PHE A 42 13.65 -4.41 -8.64
C PHE A 42 14.82 -5.20 -8.06
N LEU A 43 15.38 -6.17 -8.81
CA LEU A 43 16.46 -7.05 -8.34
C LEU A 43 17.81 -6.73 -9.00
N GLU A 44 17.89 -5.75 -9.90
CA GLU A 44 19.11 -5.43 -10.65
C GLU A 44 20.18 -4.75 -9.78
N SER A 45 19.78 -3.94 -8.80
CA SER A 45 20.71 -3.24 -7.92
C SER A 45 20.34 -3.40 -6.45
N THR A 46 21.35 -3.35 -5.57
CA THR A 46 21.13 -3.36 -4.11
C THR A 46 20.28 -2.18 -3.66
N GLU A 47 20.43 -1.02 -4.30
CA GLU A 47 19.64 0.18 -4.03
C GLU A 47 18.15 -0.05 -4.31
N ASN A 48 17.82 -0.64 -5.48
CA ASN A 48 16.44 -0.96 -5.84
C ASN A 48 15.80 -1.92 -4.83
N ILE A 49 16.54 -2.95 -4.41
CA ILE A 49 16.07 -3.89 -3.39
C ILE A 49 15.80 -3.16 -2.07
N VAL A 50 16.71 -2.26 -1.65
CA VAL A 50 16.55 -1.52 -0.40
C VAL A 50 15.32 -0.61 -0.45
N PHE A 51 15.17 0.19 -1.50
CA PHE A 51 14.07 1.16 -1.61
C PHE A 51 12.71 0.49 -1.81
N PHE A 52 12.63 -0.53 -2.66
CA PHE A 52 11.35 -1.12 -3.06
C PHE A 52 10.94 -2.32 -2.21
N ILE A 53 11.85 -2.95 -1.46
CA ILE A 53 11.55 -4.13 -0.64
C ILE A 53 11.85 -3.87 0.83
N VAL A 54 13.10 -3.50 1.17
CA VAL A 54 13.54 -3.42 2.57
C VAL A 54 12.81 -2.32 3.34
N ILE A 55 12.74 -1.11 2.80
CA ILE A 55 12.06 0.01 3.47
C ILE A 55 10.57 -0.30 3.72
N PRO A 56 9.77 -0.74 2.74
CA PRO A 56 8.38 -1.13 2.97
C PRO A 56 8.21 -2.22 4.05
N VAL A 57 9.06 -3.25 4.04
CA VAL A 57 9.03 -4.32 5.04
C VAL A 57 9.36 -3.78 6.44
N LEU A 58 10.36 -2.91 6.56
CA LEU A 58 10.71 -2.28 7.83
C LEU A 58 9.56 -1.44 8.39
N ILE A 59 8.88 -0.66 7.54
CA ILE A 59 7.70 0.12 7.96
C ILE A 59 6.61 -0.79 8.52
N VAL A 60 6.34 -1.92 7.86
CA VAL A 60 5.34 -2.89 8.34
C VAL A 60 5.77 -3.49 9.68
N ILE A 61 7.03 -3.90 9.82
CA ILE A 61 7.55 -4.45 11.08
C ILE A 61 7.42 -3.43 12.21
N LEU A 62 7.87 -2.20 11.99
CA LEU A 62 7.79 -1.11 12.98
C LEU A 62 6.34 -0.84 13.38
N TYR A 63 5.42 -0.78 12.41
CA TYR A 63 4.00 -0.62 12.68
C TYR A 63 3.44 -1.75 13.56
N LEU A 64 3.79 -3.02 13.26
CA LEU A 64 3.33 -4.16 14.05
C LEU A 64 3.88 -4.15 15.47
N VAL A 65 5.17 -3.81 15.65
CA VAL A 65 5.79 -3.67 16.96
C VAL A 65 5.11 -2.55 17.76
N TRP A 66 4.94 -1.38 17.16
CA TRP A 66 4.27 -0.25 17.79
C TRP A 66 2.83 -0.59 18.20
N ARG A 67 2.08 -1.23 17.31
CA ARG A 67 0.70 -1.66 17.58
C ARG A 67 0.60 -2.67 18.71
N ARG A 68 1.55 -3.60 18.82
CA ARG A 68 1.60 -4.56 19.94
C ARG A 68 1.88 -3.86 21.26
N ASN A 69 2.80 -2.89 21.27
CA ASN A 69 3.14 -2.15 22.48
C ASN A 69 1.98 -1.28 22.99
N LEU A 70 1.18 -0.69 22.11
CA LEU A 70 -0.02 0.04 22.51
C LEU A 70 -1.06 -0.86 23.18
N LYS A 71 -1.25 -2.09 22.66
CA LYS A 71 -2.19 -3.05 23.24
C LYS A 71 -1.76 -3.48 24.64
N LYS A 72 -0.46 -3.72 24.85
CA LYS A 72 0.09 -4.12 26.15
C LYS A 72 -0.12 -3.04 27.22
N GLN A 73 0.17 -1.78 26.89
CA GLN A 73 -0.02 -0.66 27.83
C GLN A 73 -1.47 -0.54 28.32
N ARG A 74 -2.43 -0.69 27.40
CA ARG A 74 -3.85 -0.67 27.76
C ARG A 74 -4.26 -1.85 28.67
N GLU A 75 -3.75 -3.05 28.41
CA GLU A 75 -4.01 -4.22 29.25
C GLU A 75 -3.37 -4.10 30.65
N GLU A 76 -2.26 -3.39 30.77
CA GLU A 76 -1.61 -3.09 32.06
C GLU A 76 -2.37 -2.01 32.86
N GLU A 77 -2.91 -0.98 32.20
CA GLU A 77 -3.80 0.01 32.83
C GLU A 77 -5.09 -0.62 33.36
N GLU A 78 -5.73 -1.49 32.58
CA GLU A 78 -6.96 -2.20 32.97
C GLU A 78 -6.75 -3.20 34.13
N LYS A 79 -5.53 -3.70 34.35
CA LYS A 79 -5.20 -4.60 35.48
C LYS A 79 -4.84 -3.85 36.77
N ASN A 80 -4.40 -2.61 36.66
CA ASN A 80 -3.97 -1.77 37.79
C ASN A 80 -5.10 -0.86 38.33
N GLN A 81 -6.26 -0.84 37.67
CA GLN A 81 -7.53 -0.31 38.19
C GLN A 81 -8.35 -1.40 38.87
#